data_AF-A0A2B4DVX0-F1
#
_entry.id   AF-A0A2B4DVX0-F1
#
_cell.length_a   1.000
_cell.length_b   1.000
_cell.length_c   1.000
_cell.angle_alpha   90.00
_cell.angle_beta   90.00
_cell.angle_gamma   90.00
#
_symmetry.space_group_name_H-M   'P 1'
#
loop_
_entity.id
_entity.type
_entity.pdbx_description
1 polymer ?
#
loop_
_entity_poly.entity_id
_entity_poly.type
_entity_poly.pdbx_seq_one_letter_code
_entity_poly.pdbx_strand_id
1 'polypeptide(L)'
;MNVEQEILKLKYHKKLMLTMLLHEDSEKFAFYHQIINYDLEEKDEKAILNIISLFNKRLSEENNFDLEKEFFDSISLQVIYDYNIKPTIDEYQSYLNILNIPINPKYLLMAINKQHESNKACQYLLEQYSKK
;
A
#
# COMPACT_ATOMS: atom_id res chain seq x y z
N MET A 1 -32.76 -7.35 -15.93
CA MET A 1 -31.29 -7.39 -15.97
C MET A 1 -30.80 -7.59 -14.54
N ASN A 2 -30.06 -8.66 -14.24
CA ASN A 2 -29.66 -8.97 -12.87
C ASN A 2 -28.35 -8.22 -12.54
N VAL A 3 -28.42 -7.28 -11.60
CA VAL A 3 -27.28 -6.45 -11.16
C VAL A 3 -26.13 -7.32 -10.65
N GLU A 4 -26.42 -8.42 -9.95
CA GLU A 4 -25.39 -9.34 -9.44
C GLU A 4 -24.60 -10.00 -10.58
N GLN A 5 -25.30 -10.39 -11.66
CA GLN A 5 -24.66 -10.97 -12.84
C GLN A 5 -23.78 -9.96 -13.56
N GLU A 6 -24.20 -8.70 -13.65
CA GLU A 6 -23.38 -7.64 -14.23
C GLU A 6 -22.14 -7.32 -13.37
N ILE A 7 -22.26 -7.34 -12.04
CA ILE A 7 -21.11 -7.20 -11.13
C ILE A 7 -20.12 -8.35 -11.31
N LEU A 8 -20.61 -9.60 -11.41
CA LEU A 8 -19.74 -10.77 -11.64
C LEU A 8 -18.99 -10.66 -12.97
N LYS A 9 -19.66 -10.21 -14.04
CA LYS A 9 -19.01 -9.95 -15.34
C LYS A 9 -17.94 -8.88 -15.23
N LEU A 10 -18.22 -7.76 -14.54
CA LEU A 10 -17.25 -6.69 -14.34
C LEU A 10 -16.02 -7.18 -13.54
N LYS A 11 -16.22 -7.93 -12.46
CA LYS A 11 -15.12 -8.53 -11.69
C LYS A 11 -14.29 -9.50 -12.54
N TYR A 12 -14.93 -10.28 -13.40
CA TYR A 12 -14.23 -11.18 -14.32
C TYR A 12 -13.43 -10.42 -15.37
N HIS A 13 -14.00 -9.39 -16.00
CA HIS A 13 -13.28 -8.54 -16.97
C HIS A 13 -12.08 -7.83 -16.34
N LYS A 14 -12.22 -7.30 -15.11
CA LYS A 14 -11.12 -6.70 -14.33
C LYS A 14 -9.97 -7.70 -14.14
N LYS A 15 -10.28 -8.96 -13.81
CA LYS A 15 -9.27 -10.04 -13.70
C LYS A 15 -8.61 -10.38 -15.04
N LEU A 16 -9.37 -10.46 -16.14
CA LEU A 16 -8.81 -10.72 -17.47
C LEU A 16 -7.84 -9.63 -17.92
N MET A 17 -8.22 -8.36 -17.75
CA MET A 17 -7.35 -7.22 -18.09
C MET A 17 -6.04 -7.29 -17.30
N LEU A 18 -6.12 -7.59 -16.00
CA LEU A 18 -4.94 -7.77 -15.16
C LEU A 18 -4.06 -8.93 -15.63
N THR A 19 -4.63 -10.09 -15.96
CA THR A 19 -3.89 -11.22 -16.51
C THR A 19 -3.14 -10.84 -17.80
N MET A 20 -3.78 -10.06 -18.68
CA MET A 20 -3.14 -9.57 -19.91
C MET A 20 -1.97 -8.65 -19.60
N LEU A 21 -2.12 -7.71 -18.66
CA LEU A 21 -1.06 -6.79 -18.26
C LEU A 21 0.14 -7.52 -17.63
N LEU A 22 -0.12 -8.56 -16.84
CA LEU A 22 0.92 -9.36 -16.19
C LEU A 22 1.62 -10.35 -17.14
N HIS A 23 1.05 -10.60 -18.33
CA HIS A 23 1.67 -11.48 -19.32
C HIS A 23 2.99 -10.91 -19.86
N GLU A 24 3.07 -9.59 -19.99
CA GLU A 24 4.27 -8.90 -20.48
C GLU A 24 5.33 -8.73 -19.38
N ASP A 25 4.90 -8.37 -18.16
CA ASP A 25 5.77 -8.24 -16.99
C ASP A 25 4.97 -8.49 -15.70
N SER A 26 5.17 -9.66 -15.10
CA SER A 26 4.47 -10.07 -13.89
C SER A 26 4.83 -9.27 -12.64
N GLU A 27 5.96 -8.54 -12.65
CA GLU A 27 6.46 -7.81 -11.49
C GLU A 27 6.13 -6.32 -11.55
N LYS A 28 6.06 -5.74 -12.76
CA LYS A 28 5.74 -4.32 -12.99
C LYS A 28 4.44 -3.85 -12.32
N PHE A 29 3.44 -4.72 -12.21
CA PHE A 29 2.14 -4.39 -11.63
C PHE A 29 1.82 -5.16 -10.34
N ALA A 30 2.85 -5.63 -9.62
CA ALA A 30 2.67 -6.48 -8.44
C ALA A 30 1.78 -5.87 -7.33
N PHE A 31 1.89 -4.56 -7.05
CA PHE A 31 1.06 -3.89 -6.03
C PHE A 31 -0.39 -3.80 -6.50
N TYR A 32 -0.63 -3.27 -7.70
CA TYR A 32 -1.97 -3.13 -8.27
C TYR A 32 -2.65 -4.50 -8.45
N HIS A 33 -1.87 -5.56 -8.70
CA HIS A 33 -2.39 -6.93 -8.69
C HIS A 33 -2.95 -7.32 -7.32
N GLN A 34 -2.28 -6.94 -6.22
CA GLN A 34 -2.80 -7.16 -4.88
C GLN A 34 -4.07 -6.32 -4.62
N ILE A 35 -4.06 -5.03 -4.98
CA ILE A 35 -5.26 -4.16 -4.85
C ILE A 35 -6.48 -4.80 -5.55
N ILE A 36 -6.31 -5.29 -6.77
CA ILE A 36 -7.38 -5.92 -7.54
C ILE A 36 -7.82 -7.26 -6.93
N ASN A 37 -6.88 -8.11 -6.52
CA ASN A 37 -7.19 -9.45 -6.02
C ASN A 37 -7.90 -9.45 -4.68
N TYR A 38 -7.53 -8.52 -3.80
CA TYR A 38 -8.16 -8.34 -2.50
C TYR A 38 -9.39 -7.41 -2.55
N ASP A 39 -9.76 -6.95 -3.75
CA ASP A 39 -10.92 -6.09 -4.01
C ASP A 39 -10.93 -4.82 -3.15
N LEU A 40 -9.74 -4.22 -2.99
CA LEU A 40 -9.54 -3.02 -2.20
C LEU A 40 -10.14 -1.79 -2.89
N GLU A 41 -10.60 -0.85 -2.07
CA GLU A 41 -11.12 0.44 -2.52
C GLU A 41 -9.99 1.43 -2.78
N GLU A 42 -10.28 2.49 -3.54
CA GLU A 42 -9.33 3.59 -3.80
C GLU A 42 -8.78 4.20 -2.50
N LYS A 43 -9.62 4.29 -1.45
CA LYS A 43 -9.19 4.81 -0.14
C LYS A 43 -8.10 3.94 0.50
N ASP A 44 -8.17 2.61 0.30
CA ASP A 44 -7.24 1.65 0.90
C ASP A 44 -5.89 1.73 0.19
N GLU A 45 -5.92 1.78 -1.15
CA GLU A 45 -4.75 1.98 -1.99
C GLU A 45 -4.04 3.29 -1.65
N LYS A 46 -4.78 4.40 -1.59
CA LYS A 46 -4.23 5.70 -1.19
C LYS A 46 -3.67 5.67 0.22
N ALA A 47 -4.32 5.00 1.17
CA ALA A 47 -3.82 4.90 2.54
C ALA A 47 -2.50 4.14 2.61
N ILE A 48 -2.38 3.02 1.89
CA ILE A 48 -1.13 2.27 1.79
C ILE A 48 -0.01 3.16 1.23
N LEU A 49 -0.25 3.86 0.12
CA LEU A 49 0.77 4.73 -0.49
C LEU A 49 1.15 5.92 0.41
N ASN A 50 0.17 6.56 1.08
CA ASN A 50 0.45 7.65 2.02
C ASN A 50 1.24 7.18 3.25
N ILE A 51 1.01 5.96 3.74
CA ILE A 51 1.82 5.40 4.84
C ILE A 51 3.28 5.29 4.40
N ILE A 52 3.53 4.79 3.18
CA ILE A 52 4.88 4.67 2.65
C ILE A 52 5.50 6.06 2.40
N SER A 53 4.72 7.04 1.91
CA SER A 53 5.15 8.43 1.75
C SER A 53 5.59 9.05 3.09
N LEU A 54 4.75 8.93 4.13
CA LEU A 54 5.06 9.37 5.49
C LEU A 54 6.40 8.80 5.98
N PHE A 55 6.62 7.51 5.77
CA PHE A 55 7.86 6.85 6.18
C PHE A 55 9.06 7.30 5.36
N ASN A 56 8.92 7.54 4.05
CA ASN A 56 10.00 8.10 3.25
C ASN A 56 10.40 9.49 3.74
N LYS A 57 9.43 10.35 4.06
CA LYS A 57 9.67 11.68 4.62
C LYS A 57 10.41 11.62 5.94
N ARG A 58 9.97 10.76 6.86
CA ARG A 58 10.67 10.53 8.15
C ARG A 58 12.10 10.03 7.95
N LEU A 59 12.32 9.11 7.02
CA LEU A 59 13.67 8.60 6.71
C LEU A 59 14.57 9.61 5.98
N SER A 60 13.97 10.62 5.35
CA SER A 60 14.69 11.66 4.59
C SER A 60 14.81 12.96 5.38
N GLU A 61 14.42 12.95 6.66
CA GLU A 61 14.46 14.11 7.56
C GLU A 61 13.62 15.30 7.04
N GLU A 62 12.60 15.03 6.23
CA GLU A 62 11.63 16.02 5.77
C GLU A 62 10.63 16.32 6.88
N ASN A 63 10.35 17.61 7.11
CA ASN A 63 9.47 18.08 8.17
C ASN A 63 8.10 18.58 7.68
N ASN A 64 7.84 18.53 6.37
CA ASN A 64 6.53 18.87 5.80
C ASN A 64 5.71 17.59 5.57
N PHE A 65 4.62 17.45 6.32
CA PHE A 65 3.68 16.34 6.21
C PHE A 65 2.26 16.77 5.83
N ASP A 66 2.08 17.95 5.22
CA ASP A 66 0.76 18.56 5.03
C ASP A 66 -0.19 17.67 4.22
N LEU A 67 0.32 17.04 3.14
CA LEU A 67 -0.46 16.14 2.28
C LEU A 67 -0.88 14.85 3.01
N GLU A 68 0.06 14.20 3.70
CA GLU A 68 -0.23 13.00 4.49
C GLU A 68 -1.19 13.33 5.64
N LYS A 69 -1.05 14.52 6.24
CA LYS A 69 -1.92 14.97 7.32
C LYS A 69 -3.34 15.20 6.86
N GLU A 70 -3.54 15.94 5.76
CA GLU A 70 -4.85 16.14 5.17
C GLU A 70 -5.54 14.80 4.87
N PHE A 71 -4.80 13.86 4.27
CA PHE A 71 -5.34 12.54 3.97
C PHE A 71 -5.68 11.72 5.23
N PHE A 72 -4.75 11.58 6.18
CA PHE A 72 -4.97 10.75 7.37
C PHE A 72 -6.03 11.33 8.31
N ASP A 73 -6.16 12.65 8.40
CA ASP A 73 -7.25 13.31 9.12
C ASP A 73 -8.61 12.95 8.50
N SER A 74 -8.70 12.91 7.16
CA SER A 74 -9.95 12.56 6.45
C SER A 74 -10.46 11.14 6.72
N ILE A 75 -9.54 10.21 7.04
CA ILE A 75 -9.86 8.81 7.38
C ILE A 75 -9.70 8.51 8.88
N SER A 76 -9.45 9.53 9.70
CA SER A 76 -9.27 9.41 11.16
C SER A 76 -8.18 8.41 11.58
N LEU A 77 -7.11 8.28 10.78
CA LEU A 77 -5.96 7.43 11.12
C LEU A 77 -4.93 8.25 11.91
N GLN A 78 -4.63 7.83 13.14
CA GLN A 78 -3.57 8.45 13.93
C GLN A 78 -2.20 7.90 13.51
N VAL A 79 -1.28 8.79 13.14
CA VAL A 79 0.07 8.44 12.71
C VAL A 79 1.13 9.33 13.36
N ILE A 80 2.39 8.91 13.27
CA ILE A 80 3.55 9.64 13.80
C ILE A 80 4.14 10.57 12.72
N TYR A 81 4.07 11.88 12.95
CA TYR A 81 4.63 12.94 12.07
C TYR A 81 5.97 13.50 12.58
N ASP A 82 6.81 12.66 13.19
CA ASP A 82 8.12 13.06 13.71
C ASP A 82 9.24 12.37 12.91
N TYR A 83 10.03 13.17 12.20
CA TYR A 83 11.17 12.68 11.42
C TYR A 83 12.31 12.15 12.30
N ASN A 84 12.38 12.53 13.57
CA ASN A 84 13.38 11.99 14.50
C ASN A 84 13.08 10.55 14.91
N ILE A 85 11.83 10.11 14.74
CA ILE A 85 11.40 8.75 15.05
C ILE A 85 11.46 7.93 13.76
N LYS A 86 12.33 6.91 13.71
CA LYS A 86 12.40 6.02 12.54
C LYS A 86 11.19 5.08 12.48
N PRO A 87 10.64 4.81 11.28
CA PRO A 87 9.50 3.92 11.12
C PRO A 87 9.86 2.48 11.49
N THR A 88 8.89 1.72 12.00
CA THR A 88 9.10 0.31 12.39
C THR A 88 8.13 -0.62 11.68
N ILE A 89 8.48 -1.92 11.59
CA ILE A 89 7.54 -2.92 11.09
C ILE A 89 6.26 -2.97 11.94
N ASP A 90 6.39 -2.89 13.26
CA ASP A 90 5.23 -3.01 14.15
C ASP A 90 4.28 -1.82 13.96
N GLU A 91 4.82 -0.62 13.74
CA GLU A 91 4.06 0.57 13.34
C GLU A 91 3.33 0.35 12.00
N TYR A 92 4.05 -0.10 10.97
CA TYR A 92 3.45 -0.38 9.66
C TYR A 92 2.31 -1.40 9.74
N GLN A 93 2.54 -2.52 10.44
CA GLN A 93 1.54 -3.57 10.64
C GLN A 93 0.34 -3.04 11.42
N SER A 94 0.56 -2.20 12.43
CA SER A 94 -0.51 -1.57 13.19
C SER A 94 -1.40 -0.70 12.30
N TYR A 95 -0.83 0.14 11.45
CA TYR A 95 -1.62 0.98 10.53
C TYR A 95 -2.43 0.14 9.54
N LEU A 96 -1.85 -0.89 8.94
CA LEU A 96 -2.58 -1.79 8.04
C LEU A 96 -3.72 -2.53 8.75
N ASN A 97 -3.51 -2.94 10.00
CA ASN A 97 -4.53 -3.59 10.81
C ASN A 97 -5.70 -2.64 11.13
N ILE A 98 -5.41 -1.39 11.50
CA ILE A 98 -6.45 -0.37 11.74
C ILE A 98 -7.29 -0.12 10.49
N LEU A 99 -6.64 -0.12 9.32
CA LEU A 99 -7.29 0.03 8.01
C LEU A 99 -7.96 -1.25 7.51
N ASN A 100 -7.90 -2.36 8.25
CA ASN A 100 -8.43 -3.67 7.86
C ASN A 100 -7.89 -4.19 6.52
N ILE A 101 -6.62 -3.89 6.19
CA ILE A 101 -6.01 -4.36 4.94
C ILE A 101 -5.75 -5.87 5.04
N PRO A 102 -6.39 -6.71 4.22
CA PRO A 102 -6.36 -8.17 4.33
C PRO A 102 -5.13 -8.80 3.65
N ILE A 103 -4.04 -8.04 3.52
CA ILE A 103 -2.84 -8.44 2.78
C ILE A 103 -1.72 -8.66 3.78
N ASN A 104 -0.92 -9.71 3.57
CA ASN A 104 0.30 -9.90 4.37
C ASN A 104 1.22 -8.67 4.23
N PRO A 105 1.56 -7.98 5.35
CA PRO A 105 2.33 -6.74 5.30
C PRO A 105 3.70 -6.86 4.60
N LYS A 106 4.40 -7.99 4.78
CA LYS A 106 5.70 -8.22 4.11
C LYS A 106 5.54 -8.33 2.60
N TYR A 107 4.53 -9.07 2.14
CA TYR A 107 4.28 -9.23 0.70
C TYR A 107 3.77 -7.95 0.05
N LEU A 108 3.04 -7.11 0.79
CA LEU A 108 2.65 -5.79 0.32
C LEU A 108 3.87 -4.89 0.11
N LEU A 109 4.78 -4.81 1.09
CA LEU A 109 6.04 -4.07 0.96
C LEU A 109 6.89 -4.56 -0.20
N MET A 110 7.01 -5.88 -0.39
CA MET A 110 7.75 -6.46 -1.52
C MET A 110 7.13 -6.03 -2.85
N ALA A 111 5.80 -6.06 -2.98
CA ALA A 111 5.11 -5.65 -4.20
C ALA A 111 5.30 -4.16 -4.51
N ILE A 112 5.18 -3.28 -3.51
CA ILE A 112 5.43 -1.84 -3.67
C ILE A 112 6.90 -1.58 -4.05
N ASN A 113 7.84 -2.27 -3.40
CA ASN A 113 9.27 -2.10 -3.66
C ASN A 113 9.66 -2.51 -5.09
N LYS A 114 9.03 -3.55 -5.64
CA LYS A 114 9.28 -4.03 -7.02
C LYS A 114 8.85 -3.03 -8.09
N GLN A 115 7.92 -2.14 -7.78
CA GLN A 115 7.43 -1.14 -8.73
C GLN A 115 8.21 0.17 -8.69
N HIS A 116 9.24 0.28 -7.85
CA HIS A 116 10.02 1.50 -7.64
C HIS A 116 9.20 2.73 -7.22
N GLU A 117 7.92 2.58 -6.85
CA GLU A 117 7.04 3.68 -6.45
C GLU A 117 7.35 4.23 -5.04
N SER A 118 8.27 3.61 -4.29
CA SER A 118 8.81 4.18 -3.04
C SER A 118 10.03 3.43 -2.53
N ASN A 119 11.20 3.84 -3.02
CA ASN A 119 12.43 3.05 -2.94
C ASN A 119 13.18 3.05 -1.60
N LYS A 120 12.88 3.91 -0.61
CA LYS A 120 13.64 3.92 0.67
C LYS A 120 12.89 3.28 1.84
N ALA A 121 11.66 3.68 2.09
CA ALA A 121 10.86 3.17 3.19
C ALA A 121 10.58 1.67 3.06
N CYS A 122 10.21 1.20 1.87
CA CYS A 122 9.96 -0.22 1.66
C CYS A 122 11.21 -1.07 1.89
N GLN A 123 12.37 -0.66 1.35
CA GLN A 123 13.64 -1.36 1.59
C GLN A 123 14.01 -1.36 3.07
N TYR A 124 13.92 -0.20 3.72
CA TYR A 124 14.23 -0.04 5.14
C TYR A 124 13.37 -0.96 6.02
N LEU A 125 12.06 -1.05 5.77
CA LEU A 125 11.17 -1.94 6.50
C LEU A 125 11.41 -3.42 6.15
N LEU A 126 11.71 -3.76 4.90
CA LEU A 126 12.04 -5.13 4.50
C LEU A 126 13.31 -5.64 5.17
N GLU A 127 14.32 -4.79 5.37
CA GLU A 127 15.54 -5.15 6.11
C GLU A 127 15.28 -5.49 7.58
N GLN A 128 14.30 -4.83 8.21
CA GLN A 128 13.90 -5.15 9.58
C GLN A 128 13.28 -6.57 9.68
N TYR A 129 12.62 -7.07 8.62
CA TYR A 129 12.04 -8.42 8.62
C TYR A 129 13.11 -9.52 8.60
N SER A 130 14.32 -9.20 8.11
CA SER A 130 15.45 -10.14 8.09
C SER A 130 16.17 -10.22 9.43
N LYS A 131 15.84 -9.34 10.38
CA LYS A 131 16.47 -9.24 11.72
C LYS A 131 15.57 -9.74 12.85
N LYS A 132 14.31 -10.09 12.54
CA LYS A 132 13.33 -10.71 13.46
C LYS A 132 13.46 -12.22 13.38
#